data_AF-A0A1M4U7E5-F1
#
_entry.id   AF-A0A1M4U7E5-F1
#
_cell.length_a   1.000
_cell.length_b   1.000
_cell.length_c   1.000
_cell.angle_alpha   90.00
_cell.angle_beta   90.00
_cell.angle_gamma   90.00
#
_symmetry.space_group_name_H-M   'P 1'
#
loop_
_entity.id
_entity.type
_entity.pdbx_description
1 polymer ?
#
loop_
_entity_poly.entity_id
_entity_poly.type
_entity_poly.pdbx_seq_one_letter_code
_entity_poly.pdbx_strand_id
1 'polypeptide(L)'
;MYKEIQDHEKWVEDQIKNPKGSYFSMLKYHERQIQWLQHERLVHLLVTILIAVSILFSCWILLTTEFILAGMLFFILTALCVFYIAHYYRLENAVQRWYVLYKQLWLLAGKEGKDRETS
;
A
#
# COMPACT_ATOMS: atom_id res chain seq x y z
N MET A 1 1.69 -1.35 11.54
CA MET A 1 1.81 -1.03 10.10
C MET A 1 2.63 0.21 9.77
N TYR A 2 2.14 1.46 9.93
CA TYR A 2 2.94 2.64 9.50
C TYR A 2 4.28 2.78 10.24
N LYS A 3 4.31 2.46 11.54
CA LYS A 3 5.53 2.48 12.34
C LYS A 3 6.56 1.44 11.86
N GLU A 4 6.10 0.23 11.56
CA GLU A 4 6.92 -0.86 10.99
C GLU A 4 7.47 -0.50 9.61
N ILE A 5 6.70 0.24 8.80
CA ILE A 5 7.13 0.74 7.50
C ILE A 5 8.31 1.71 7.65
N GLN A 6 8.24 2.62 8.63
CA GLN A 6 9.31 3.58 8.92
C GLN A 6 10.54 2.92 9.53
N ASP A 7 10.34 1.93 10.40
CA ASP A 7 11.43 1.17 11.00
C ASP A 7 12.17 0.33 9.95
N HIS A 8 11.43 -0.27 9.01
CA HIS A 8 12.01 -0.97 7.85
C HIS A 8 12.73 -0.03 6.89
N GLU A 9 12.17 1.17 6.63
CA GLU A 9 12.81 2.21 5.81
C GLU A 9 14.17 2.64 6.41
N LYS A 10 14.20 2.92 7.72
CA LYS A 10 15.44 3.22 8.44
C LYS A 10 16.45 2.08 8.41
N TRP A 11 15.98 0.84 8.55
CA TRP A 11 16.84 -0.33 8.47
C TRP A 11 17.48 -0.45 7.08
N VAL A 12 16.70 -0.26 6.02
CA VAL A 12 17.22 -0.31 4.64
C VAL A 12 18.18 0.84 4.36
N GLU A 13 17.89 2.07 4.80
CA GLU A 13 18.82 3.19 4.68
C GLU A 13 20.15 2.94 5.42
N ASP A 14 20.10 2.34 6.61
CA ASP A 14 21.29 1.98 7.37
C ASP A 14 22.12 0.90 6.65
N GLN A 15 21.45 -0.10 6.07
CA GLN A 15 22.13 -1.14 5.27
C GLN A 15 22.73 -0.60 3.97
N ILE A 16 22.14 0.43 3.36
CA ILE A 16 22.73 1.11 2.19
C ILE A 16 24.01 1.86 2.58
N LYS A 17 24.06 2.46 3.78
CA LYS A 17 25.22 3.22 4.26
C LYS A 17 26.35 2.32 4.77
N ASN A 18 26.03 1.19 5.39
CA ASN A 18 27.01 0.28 5.97
C ASN A 18 26.63 -1.19 5.64
N PRO A 19 26.94 -1.67 4.43
CA PRO A 19 26.49 -2.96 3.94
C PRO A 19 27.10 -4.10 4.75
N LYS A 20 26.27 -4.78 5.56
CA LYS A 20 26.68 -5.97 6.34
C LYS A 20 26.41 -7.30 5.61
N GLY A 21 26.00 -7.27 4.34
CA GLY A 21 25.66 -8.46 3.57
C GLY A 21 25.41 -8.20 2.08
N SER A 22 25.00 -9.23 1.35
CA SER A 22 24.72 -9.16 -0.09
C SER A 22 23.47 -8.33 -0.38
N TYR A 23 23.58 -7.31 -1.23
CA TYR A 23 22.44 -6.48 -1.64
C TYR A 23 21.31 -7.29 -2.31
N PHE A 24 21.63 -8.45 -2.89
CA PHE A 24 20.64 -9.32 -3.55
C PHE A 24 19.63 -9.94 -2.57
N SER A 25 20.07 -10.33 -1.37
CA SER A 25 19.16 -10.90 -0.36
C SER A 25 18.26 -9.82 0.25
N MET A 26 18.79 -8.61 0.44
CA MET A 26 18.01 -7.44 0.87
C MET A 26 16.95 -7.07 -0.16
N LEU A 27 17.30 -7.06 -1.44
CA LEU A 27 16.39 -6.73 -2.54
C LEU A 27 15.20 -7.70 -2.60
N LYS A 28 15.47 -9.01 -2.47
CA LYS A 28 14.43 -10.06 -2.43
C LYS A 28 13.50 -9.92 -1.21
N TYR A 29 14.04 -9.57 -0.05
CA TYR A 29 13.23 -9.31 1.14
C TYR A 29 12.34 -8.07 0.94
N HIS A 30 12.89 -7.01 0.37
CA HIS A 30 12.16 -5.77 0.15
C HIS A 30 11.06 -5.92 -0.90
N GLU A 31 11.30 -6.68 -1.96
CA GLU A 31 10.31 -7.04 -2.97
C GLU A 31 9.11 -7.76 -2.35
N ARG A 32 9.35 -8.72 -1.44
CA ARG A 32 8.27 -9.40 -0.71
C ARG A 32 7.43 -8.42 0.11
N GLN A 33 8.06 -7.45 0.76
CA GLN A 33 7.36 -6.42 1.53
C GLN A 33 6.51 -5.51 0.63
N ILE A 34 7.00 -5.16 -0.57
CA ILE A 34 6.21 -4.42 -1.56
C ILE A 34 4.99 -5.23 -2.00
N GLN A 35 5.13 -6.54 -2.25
CA GLN A 35 4.00 -7.42 -2.61
C GLN A 35 2.92 -7.47 -1.52
N TRP A 36 3.31 -7.49 -0.24
CA TRP A 36 2.36 -7.41 0.88
C TRP A 36 1.54 -6.12 0.86
N LEU A 37 2.19 -4.98 0.64
CA LEU A 37 1.48 -3.69 0.50
C LEU A 37 0.58 -3.67 -0.75
N GLN A 38 0.99 -4.29 -1.85
CA GLN A 38 0.13 -4.43 -3.03
C GLN A 38 -1.14 -5.24 -2.73
N HIS A 39 -1.00 -6.35 -1.99
CA HIS A 39 -2.14 -7.17 -1.60
C HIS A 39 -3.13 -6.39 -0.74
N GLU A 40 -2.64 -5.62 0.23
CA GLU A 40 -3.50 -4.76 1.06
C GLU A 40 -4.25 -3.71 0.24
N ARG A 41 -3.59 -3.09 -0.75
CA ARG A 41 -4.26 -2.15 -1.68
C ARG A 41 -5.37 -2.81 -2.48
N LEU A 42 -5.17 -4.04 -2.97
CA LEU A 42 -6.20 -4.78 -3.71
C LEU A 42 -7.41 -5.09 -2.82
N VAL A 43 -7.18 -5.53 -1.58
CA VAL A 43 -8.26 -5.76 -0.61
C VAL A 43 -9.01 -4.48 -0.30
N HIS A 44 -8.30 -3.36 -0.08
CA HIS A 44 -8.95 -2.07 0.12
C HIS A 44 -9.79 -1.62 -1.07
N LEU A 45 -9.29 -1.80 -2.29
CA LEU A 45 -10.03 -1.47 -3.51
C LEU A 45 -11.30 -2.31 -3.62
N LEU A 46 -11.19 -3.63 -3.39
CA LEU A 46 -12.33 -4.55 -3.43
C LEU A 46 -13.41 -4.16 -2.41
N VAL A 47 -13.01 -3.89 -1.17
CA VAL A 47 -13.94 -3.48 -0.11
C VAL A 47 -14.57 -2.12 -0.42
N THR A 48 -13.82 -1.17 -0.99
CA THR A 48 -14.34 0.15 -1.38
C THR A 48 -15.37 0.05 -2.51
N ILE A 49 -15.11 -0.80 -3.52
CA ILE A 49 -16.07 -1.07 -4.61
C ILE A 49 -17.34 -1.70 -4.04
N LEU A 50 -17.21 -2.67 -3.13
CA LEU A 50 -18.36 -3.29 -2.47
C LEU A 50 -19.21 -2.26 -1.72
N ILE A 51 -18.58 -1.40 -0.91
CA ILE A 51 -19.27 -0.30 -0.20
C ILE A 51 -19.95 0.65 -1.20
N ALA A 52 -19.27 1.03 -2.28
CA ALA A 52 -19.83 1.91 -3.31
C ALA A 52 -21.08 1.31 -3.98
N VAL A 53 -21.05 0.01 -4.30
CA VAL A 53 -22.23 -0.69 -4.84
C VAL A 53 -23.35 -0.76 -3.80
N SER A 54 -23.03 -1.01 -2.52
CA SER A 54 -24.02 -0.98 -1.43
C SER A 54 -24.64 0.41 -1.22
N ILE A 55 -23.88 1.48 -1.41
CA ILE A 55 -24.38 2.87 -1.38
C ILE A 55 -25.37 3.09 -2.52
N LEU A 56 -25.04 2.67 -3.74
CA LEU A 56 -25.94 2.79 -4.91
C LEU A 56 -27.24 2.00 -4.68
N PHE A 57 -27.15 0.79 -4.13
CA PHE A 57 -28.31 -0.03 -3.80
C PHE A 57 -29.17 0.61 -2.70
N SER A 58 -28.55 1.16 -1.66
CA SER A 58 -29.25 1.89 -0.60
C SER A 58 -29.94 3.14 -1.13
N CYS A 59 -29.31 3.86 -2.06
CA CYS A 59 -29.88 5.01 -2.75
C CYS A 59 -31.10 4.62 -3.59
N TRP A 60 -31.03 3.51 -4.32
CA TRP A 60 -32.17 2.99 -5.09
C TRP A 60 -33.38 2.67 -4.20
N ILE A 61 -33.15 2.03 -3.04
CA ILE A 61 -34.21 1.73 -2.07
C ILE A 61 -34.83 3.02 -1.51
N LEU A 62 -34.01 4.02 -1.18
CA LEU A 62 -34.49 5.33 -0.70
C LEU A 62 -35.37 6.06 -1.72
N LEU A 63 -35.06 5.94 -3.02
CA LEU A 63 -35.84 6.59 -4.09
C LEU A 63 -37.17 5.86 -4.37
N THR A 64 -37.23 4.55 -4.11
CA THR A 64 -38.41 3.72 -4.41
C THR A 64 -39.30 3.47 -3.18
N THR A 65 -38.78 3.68 -1.98
CA THR A 65 -39.48 3.44 -0.71
C THR A 65 -39.13 4.52 0.33
N GLU A 66 -40.11 4.92 1.15
CA GLU A 66 -39.89 5.87 2.27
C GLU A 66 -39.26 5.19 3.50
N PHE A 67 -38.27 4.33 3.29
CA PHE A 67 -37.66 3.56 4.38
C PHE A 67 -36.54 4.35 5.04
N ILE A 68 -36.86 5.04 6.15
CA ILE A 68 -35.94 5.88 6.93
C ILE A 68 -34.64 5.15 7.30
N LEU A 69 -34.71 3.85 7.58
CA LEU A 69 -33.55 3.03 7.93
C LEU A 69 -32.54 2.92 6.77
N ALA A 70 -33.00 2.95 5.50
CA ALA A 70 -32.11 2.97 4.34
C ALA A 70 -31.32 4.31 4.26
N GLY A 71 -31.90 5.41 4.74
CA GLY A 71 -31.24 6.71 4.86
C GLY A 71 -30.08 6.70 5.85
N MET A 72 -30.30 6.10 7.03
CA MET A 72 -29.24 5.92 8.03
C MET A 72 -28.11 5.01 7.50
N LEU A 73 -28.47 3.91 6.83
CA LEU A 73 -27.49 3.00 6.23
C LEU A 73 -26.64 3.70 5.16
N PHE A 74 -27.26 4.48 4.29
CA PHE A 74 -26.58 5.27 3.27
C PHE A 74 -25.55 6.24 3.88
N PHE A 75 -25.92 6.94 4.96
CA PHE A 75 -25.03 7.88 5.63
C PHE A 75 -23.82 7.16 6.25
N ILE A 76 -24.05 6.04 6.94
CA ILE A 76 -22.99 5.23 7.54
C ILE A 76 -22.03 4.70 6.47
N LEU A 77 -22.57 4.13 5.38
CA LEU A 77 -21.75 3.61 4.28
C LEU A 77 -20.95 4.73 3.60
N THR A 78 -21.52 5.92 3.44
CA THR A 78 -20.82 7.08 2.87
C THR A 78 -19.65 7.52 3.77
N ALA A 79 -19.88 7.64 5.08
CA ALA A 79 -18.82 7.97 6.03
C ALA A 79 -17.70 6.92 6.02
N LEU A 80 -18.06 5.64 5.97
CA LEU A 80 -17.12 4.54 5.85
C LEU A 80 -16.32 4.62 4.54
N CYS A 81 -16.97 4.93 3.42
CA CYS A 81 -16.33 5.10 2.12
C CYS A 81 -15.25 6.19 2.15
N VAL A 82 -15.56 7.36 2.71
CA VAL A 82 -14.59 8.47 2.84
C VAL A 82 -13.40 8.06 3.70
N PHE A 83 -13.64 7.40 4.84
CA PHE A 83 -12.56 6.91 5.70
C PHE A 83 -11.66 5.90 4.98
N TYR A 84 -12.26 4.99 4.21
CA TYR A 84 -11.52 4.00 3.41
C TYR A 84 -10.69 4.64 2.29
N ILE A 85 -11.23 5.65 1.60
CA ILE A 85 -10.49 6.41 0.58
C ILE A 85 -9.30 7.13 1.21
N ALA A 86 -9.49 7.78 2.36
CA ALA A 86 -8.38 8.42 3.10
C ALA A 86 -7.30 7.41 3.50
N HIS A 87 -7.69 6.22 3.96
CA HIS A 87 -6.75 5.14 4.27
C HIS A 87 -5.95 4.71 3.03
N TYR A 88 -6.62 4.58 1.89
CA TYR A 88 -6.00 4.22 0.61
C TYR A 88 -4.91 5.20 0.18
N TYR A 89 -5.18 6.52 0.23
CA TYR A 89 -4.18 7.54 -0.12
C TYR A 89 -2.93 7.47 0.76
N ARG A 90 -3.11 7.19 2.06
CA ARG A 90 -1.98 7.04 2.98
C ARG A 90 -1.09 5.85 2.61
N LEU A 91 -1.70 4.75 2.18
CA LEU A 91 -1.00 3.53 1.78
C LEU A 91 -0.26 3.71 0.44
N GLU A 92 -0.89 4.38 -0.53
CA GLU A 92 -0.29 4.69 -1.82
C GLU A 92 1.00 5.51 -1.67
N ASN A 93 0.97 6.54 -0.84
CA ASN A 93 2.14 7.38 -0.55
C ASN A 93 3.29 6.57 0.08
N ALA A 94 2.99 5.56 0.90
CA ALA A 94 4.01 4.68 1.48
C ALA A 94 4.65 3.79 0.43
N VAL A 95 3.83 3.18 -0.45
CA VAL A 95 4.33 2.33 -1.54
C VAL A 95 5.20 3.11 -2.52
N GLN A 96 4.83 4.35 -2.87
CA GLN A 96 5.64 5.19 -3.75
C GLN A 96 7.05 5.44 -3.18
N ARG A 97 7.18 5.71 -1.87
CA ARG A 97 8.49 5.85 -1.22
C ARG A 97 9.30 4.55 -1.32
N TRP A 98 8.67 3.42 -1.08
CA TRP A 98 9.33 2.11 -1.15
C TRP A 98 9.79 1.73 -2.56
N TYR A 99 9.06 2.13 -3.60
CA TYR A 99 9.52 1.95 -4.98
C TYR A 99 10.79 2.75 -5.29
N VAL A 100 10.90 3.97 -4.77
CA VAL A 100 12.12 4.78 -4.92
C VAL A 100 13.30 4.09 -4.24
N LEU A 101 13.10 3.56 -3.02
CA LEU A 101 14.12 2.86 -2.26
C LEU A 101 14.54 1.54 -2.94
N TYR A 102 13.58 0.78 -3.49
CA TYR A 102 13.85 -0.40 -4.29
C TYR A 102 14.69 -0.09 -5.53
N LYS A 103 14.38 1.00 -6.24
CA LYS A 103 15.16 1.43 -7.41
C LYS A 103 16.60 1.78 -7.05
N GLN A 104 16.82 2.42 -5.90
CA GLN A 104 18.16 2.72 -5.40
C GLN A 104 18.95 1.43 -5.09
N LEU A 105 18.34 0.47 -4.39
CA LEU A 105 18.97 -0.82 -4.11
C LEU A 105 19.29 -1.62 -5.38
N TRP A 106 18.38 -1.60 -6.36
CA TRP A 106 18.60 -2.28 -7.65
C TRP A 106 19.81 -1.69 -8.40
N LEU A 107 19.96 -0.36 -8.40
CA LEU A 107 21.12 0.30 -9.00
C LEU A 107 22.43 -0.04 -8.27
N LEU A 108 22.41 -0.13 -6.94
CA LEU A 108 23.58 -0.51 -6.14
C LEU A 108 23.96 -1.98 -6.37
N ALA A 109 22.98 -2.88 -6.39
CA ALA A 109 23.21 -4.30 -6.69
C ALA A 109 23.76 -4.52 -8.11
N GLY A 110 23.30 -3.72 -9.09
CA GLY A 110 23.83 -3.74 -10.45
C GLY A 110 25.27 -3.24 -10.55
N LYS A 111 25.67 -2.25 -9.75
CA LYS A 111 27.07 -1.80 -9.66
C LYS A 111 27.97 -2.85 -9.00
N GLU A 112 27.53 -3.45 -7.89
CA GLU A 112 28.27 -4.54 -7.24
C GLU A 112 28.56 -5.72 -8.18
N GLY A 113 27.59 -6.10 -9.01
CA GLY A 113 27.79 -7.18 -9.98
C GLY A 113 28.83 -6.82 -11.05
N LYS A 114 28.90 -5.55 -11.44
CA LYS A 114 29.83 -5.05 -12.47
C LYS A 114 31.25 -4.91 -11.95
N ASP A 115 31.41 -4.50 -10.69
CA ASP A 115 32.73 -4.34 -10.05
C ASP A 115 33.42 -5.70 -9.79
N ARG A 116 32.64 -6.77 -9.58
CA ARG A 116 33.14 -8.16 -9.43
C ARG A 116 33.55 -8.83 -10.74
N GLU A 117 33.10 -8.35 -11.90
CA GLU A 117 33.52 -8.87 -13.22
C GLU A 117 34.79 -8.19 -13.75
N THR A 118 35.21 -7.08 -13.14
CA THR A 118 36.38 -6.26 -13.56
C THR A 118 37.62 -6.40 -12.67
N SER A 119 37.59 -7.26 -11.64
CA SER A 119 38.74 -7.61 -10.79
C SER A 119 39.10 -9.08 -10.97
#